data_AF-T1D5Y8-F1
#
_entry.id   AF-T1D5Y8-F1
#
_cell.length_a   1.000
_cell.length_b   1.000
_cell.length_c   1.000
_cell.angle_alpha   90.00
_cell.angle_beta   90.00
_cell.angle_gamma   90.00
#
_symmetry.space_group_name_H-M   'P 1'
#
loop_
_entity.id
_entity.type
_entity.pdbx_description
1 polymer ?
#
loop_
_entity_poly.entity_id
_entity_poly.type
_entity_poly.pdbx_seq_one_letter_code
_entity_poly.pdbx_strand_id
1 'polypeptide(L)'
;AYRALPQFRGDSAFYTWLYRIAINTAKNAVVSRDRSPVDYNFDRDSIDESYDMQGRLKDAETPEGLVLTDEIRRTVNAAIEQLPEDLRTAIVLRELEGLSYEQIAGAMGCPVGTVRSRIF
;
A
#
# COMPACT_ATOMS: atom_id res chain seq x y z
N ALA A 1 -2.86 -8.57 11.99
CA ALA A 1 -3.60 -9.38 11.00
C ALA A 1 -3.59 -10.86 11.34
N TYR A 2 -2.41 -11.51 11.44
CA TYR A 2 -2.27 -12.95 11.71
C TYR A 2 -3.09 -13.46 12.91
N ARG A 3 -3.07 -12.75 14.04
CA ARG A 3 -3.85 -13.09 15.25
C ARG A 3 -5.37 -13.02 15.06
N ALA A 4 -5.85 -12.19 14.15
CA ALA A 4 -7.28 -12.00 13.88
C ALA A 4 -7.77 -12.86 12.70
N LEU A 5 -6.87 -13.55 11.99
CA LEU A 5 -7.17 -14.37 10.82
C LEU A 5 -8.23 -15.46 11.09
N PRO A 6 -8.25 -16.15 12.26
CA PRO A 6 -9.32 -17.12 12.56
C PRO A 6 -10.72 -16.51 12.65
N GLN A 7 -10.83 -15.18 12.78
CA GLN A 7 -12.10 -14.45 12.89
C GLN A 7 -12.55 -13.88 11.54
N PHE A 8 -11.79 -14.08 10.46
CA PHE A 8 -12.17 -13.65 9.13
C PHE A 8 -13.28 -14.56 8.59
N ARG A 9 -14.50 -14.01 8.49
CA ARG A 9 -15.71 -14.76 8.08
C ARG A 9 -15.91 -14.85 6.56
N GLY A 10 -15.10 -14.16 5.77
CA GLY A 10 -15.25 -14.11 4.31
C GLY A 10 -16.35 -13.17 3.80
N ASP A 11 -17.03 -12.44 4.69
CA ASP A 11 -18.11 -11.50 4.34
C ASP A 11 -17.64 -10.28 3.52
N SER A 12 -16.32 -10.09 3.39
CA SER A 12 -15.68 -9.08 2.55
C SER A 12 -14.42 -9.64 1.93
N ALA A 13 -13.94 -9.06 0.82
CA ALA A 13 -12.64 -9.42 0.26
C ALA A 13 -11.52 -9.35 1.32
N PHE A 14 -10.56 -10.28 1.25
CA PHE A 14 -9.45 -10.36 2.21
C PHE A 14 -8.66 -9.04 2.30
N TYR A 15 -8.46 -8.38 1.16
CA TYR A 15 -7.84 -7.06 1.08
C TYR A 15 -8.61 -6.02 1.90
N THR A 16 -9.93 -5.93 1.72
CA THR A 16 -10.79 -4.99 2.47
C THR A 16 -10.74 -5.23 3.97
N TRP A 17 -10.71 -6.49 4.39
CA TRP A 17 -10.59 -6.87 5.79
C TRP A 17 -9.20 -6.50 6.37
N LEU A 18 -8.13 -6.80 5.64
CA LEU A 18 -6.76 -6.47 6.03
C LEU A 18 -6.53 -4.95 6.10
N TYR A 19 -7.07 -4.21 5.13
CA TYR A 19 -7.02 -2.74 5.07
C TYR A 19 -7.72 -2.10 6.27
N ARG A 20 -8.87 -2.64 6.70
CA ARG A 20 -9.55 -2.21 7.94
C ARG A 20 -8.71 -2.46 9.19
N ILE A 21 -8.02 -3.60 9.27
CA ILE A 21 -7.09 -3.89 10.38
C ILE A 21 -5.93 -2.89 10.38
N ALA A 22 -5.34 -2.60 9.22
CA ALA A 22 -4.23 -1.65 9.10
C ALA A 22 -4.65 -0.23 9.54
N ILE A 23 -5.77 0.29 9.03
CA ILE A 23 -6.30 1.61 9.41
C ILE A 23 -6.61 1.70 10.89
N ASN A 24 -7.29 0.69 11.45
CA ASN A 24 -7.65 0.71 12.87
C ASN A 24 -6.40 0.65 13.77
N THR A 25 -5.38 -0.11 13.35
CA THR A 25 -4.09 -0.17 14.05
C THR A 25 -3.37 1.19 14.01
N ALA A 26 -3.31 1.83 12.84
CA ALA A 26 -2.69 3.14 12.67
C ALA A 26 -3.41 4.23 13.48
N LYS A 27 -4.75 4.26 13.44
CA LYS A 27 -5.55 5.19 14.26
C LYS A 27 -5.31 4.99 15.75
N ASN A 28 -5.30 3.75 16.21
CA ASN A 28 -5.03 3.45 17.62
C ASN A 28 -3.63 3.88 18.04
N ALA A 29 -2.62 3.70 17.18
CA ALA A 29 -1.24 4.11 17.44
C ALA A 29 -1.09 5.64 17.58
N VAL A 30 -1.76 6.41 16.71
CA VAL A 30 -1.78 7.88 16.80
C VAL A 30 -2.49 8.34 18.07
N VAL A 31 -3.68 7.79 18.36
CA VAL A 31 -4.45 8.14 19.57
C VAL A 31 -3.70 7.75 20.86
N SER A 32 -2.98 6.62 20.88
CA SER A 32 -2.15 6.24 22.03
C SER A 32 -0.93 7.16 22.20
N ARG A 33 -0.37 7.66 21.09
CA ARG A 33 0.78 8.58 21.12
C ARG A 33 0.37 9.95 21.66
N ASP A 34 -0.82 10.44 21.32
CA ASP A 34 -1.37 11.71 21.83
C ASP A 34 -1.83 11.63 23.30
N ARG A 35 -2.07 10.42 23.83
CA ARG A 35 -2.51 10.19 25.22
C ARG A 35 -1.38 9.88 26.19
N SER A 36 -0.14 9.71 25.72
CA SER A 36 0.98 9.43 26.61
C SER A 36 1.44 10.73 27.28
N PRO A 37 1.38 10.83 28.63
CA PRO A 37 2.17 11.85 29.32
C PRO A 37 3.64 11.63 28.97
N VAL A 38 4.40 12.72 28.90
CA VAL A 38 5.84 12.69 28.67
C VAL A 38 6.48 11.86 29.79
N ASP A 39 6.80 10.60 29.52
CA ASP A 39 7.55 9.75 30.43
C ASP A 39 8.91 9.45 29.79
N TYR A 40 9.91 10.13 30.32
CA TYR A 40 11.31 9.74 30.20
C TYR A 40 11.49 8.47 31.05
N ASN A 41 11.56 7.28 30.44
CA ASN A 41 12.74 6.40 30.50
C ASN A 41 12.45 4.99 29.94
N PHE A 42 13.47 4.47 29.26
CA PHE A 42 14.01 3.11 29.41
C PHE A 42 13.04 1.92 29.40
N ASP A 43 12.92 1.27 28.24
CA ASP A 43 13.26 -0.16 28.17
C ASP A 43 13.55 -0.56 26.71
N ARG A 44 14.85 -0.78 26.50
CA ARG A 44 15.49 -1.25 25.28
C ARG A 44 15.56 -2.77 25.42
N ASP A 45 14.59 -3.54 24.91
CA ASP A 45 14.78 -5.00 24.73
C ASP A 45 13.73 -5.76 23.88
N SER A 46 13.05 -5.12 22.92
CA SER A 46 12.23 -5.86 21.94
C SER A 46 12.22 -5.20 20.55
N ILE A 47 13.42 -4.86 20.09
CA ILE A 47 13.63 -4.01 18.91
C ILE A 47 14.52 -4.78 17.93
N ASP A 48 13.90 -5.44 16.96
CA ASP A 48 14.66 -5.86 15.76
C ASP A 48 13.84 -5.71 14.47
N GLU A 49 12.54 -6.03 14.47
CA GLU A 49 11.72 -5.89 13.25
C GLU A 49 10.87 -4.60 13.19
N SER A 50 10.51 -4.01 14.34
CA SER A 50 9.68 -2.81 14.41
C SER A 50 10.47 -1.52 14.13
N TYR A 51 11.76 -1.49 14.46
CA TYR A 51 12.60 -0.30 14.30
C TYR A 51 12.89 0.03 12.83
N ASP A 52 13.05 -0.98 11.97
CA ASP A 52 13.29 -0.76 10.55
C ASP A 52 12.08 -0.10 9.88
N MET A 53 10.86 -0.56 10.21
CA MET A 53 9.65 0.04 9.65
C MET A 53 9.36 1.43 10.23
N GLN A 54 9.55 1.64 11.54
CA GLN A 54 9.40 2.97 12.12
C GLN A 54 10.49 3.95 11.66
N GLY A 55 11.71 3.46 11.40
CA GLY A 55 12.81 4.25 10.84
C GLY A 55 12.50 4.73 9.43
N ARG A 56 12.06 3.83 8.54
CA ARG A 56 11.64 4.17 7.18
C ARG A 56 10.48 5.16 7.11
N LEU A 57 9.50 5.04 8.01
CA LEU A 57 8.40 5.99 8.12
C LEU A 57 8.88 7.37 8.59
N LYS A 58 9.79 7.42 9.56
CA LYS A 58 10.38 8.69 10.04
C LYS A 58 11.26 9.34 8.97
N ASP A 59 12.02 8.55 8.22
CA ASP A 59 12.85 9.04 7.12
C ASP A 59 11.98 9.63 5.99
N ALA A 60 10.83 9.03 5.69
CA ALA A 60 9.86 9.56 4.73
C ALA A 60 9.20 10.89 5.16
N GLU A 61 9.17 11.21 6.45
CA GLU A 61 8.65 12.48 7.00
C GLU A 61 9.70 13.61 7.03
N THR A 62 10.97 13.31 6.72
CA THR A 62 12.02 14.33 6.59
C THR A 62 11.86 15.10 5.27
N PRO A 63 12.34 16.36 5.17
CA PRO A 63 12.35 17.09 3.90
C PRO A 63 13.03 16.32 2.76
N GLU A 64 14.10 15.59 3.08
CA GLU A 64 14.85 14.74 2.15
C GLU A 64 14.02 13.54 1.68
N GLY A 65 13.33 12.86 2.60
CA GLY A 65 12.43 11.75 2.27
C GLY A 65 11.21 12.17 1.45
N LEU A 66 10.67 13.36 1.70
CA LEU A 66 9.59 13.94 0.89
C LEU A 66 10.05 14.21 -0.55
N VAL A 67 11.23 14.80 -0.73
CA VAL A 67 11.81 15.05 -2.06
C VAL A 67 12.08 13.73 -2.79
N LEU A 68 12.68 12.75 -2.10
CA LEU A 68 12.95 11.44 -2.68
C LEU A 68 11.66 10.72 -3.10
N THR A 69 10.61 10.79 -2.28
CA THR A 69 9.29 10.23 -2.60
C THR A 69 8.69 10.90 -3.83
N ASP A 70 8.82 12.22 -3.95
CA ASP A 70 8.34 12.97 -5.12
C ASP A 70 9.14 12.63 -6.38
N GLU A 71 10.46 12.47 -6.27
CA GLU A 71 11.32 12.04 -7.37
C GLU A 71 10.98 10.64 -7.87
N ILE A 72 10.77 9.69 -6.95
CA ILE A 72 10.30 8.34 -7.29
C ILE A 72 8.95 8.43 -8.00
N ARG A 73 7.99 9.20 -7.47
CA ARG A 73 6.66 9.37 -8.08
C ARG A 73 6.77 9.95 -9.50
N ARG A 74 7.56 10.99 -9.70
CA ARG A 74 7.78 11.60 -11.02
C ARG A 74 8.39 10.61 -12.00
N THR A 75 9.39 9.86 -11.56
CA THR A 75 10.08 8.86 -12.39
C THR A 75 9.13 7.75 -12.81
N VAL A 76 8.33 7.23 -11.88
CA VAL A 76 7.31 6.21 -12.16
C VAL A 76 6.25 6.74 -13.13
N ASN A 77 5.73 7.94 -12.90
CA ASN A 77 4.73 8.54 -13.79
C ASN A 77 5.27 8.77 -15.20
N ALA A 78 6.51 9.29 -15.32
CA ALA A 78 7.15 9.48 -16.62
C ALA A 78 7.38 8.15 -17.35
N ALA A 79 7.71 7.07 -16.63
CA ALA A 79 7.84 5.74 -17.22
C ALA A 79 6.48 5.21 -17.71
N ILE A 80 5.42 5.38 -16.93
CA ILE A 80 4.05 5.00 -17.32
C ILE A 80 3.59 5.80 -18.55
N GLU A 81 3.94 7.08 -18.65
CA GLU A 81 3.66 7.92 -19.80
C GLU A 81 4.42 7.54 -21.07
N GLN A 82 5.51 6.77 -20.96
CA GLN A 82 6.24 6.24 -22.11
C GLN A 82 5.69 4.88 -22.58
N LEU A 83 4.81 4.25 -21.81
CA LEU A 83 4.21 2.98 -22.21
C LEU A 83 3.25 3.17 -23.39
N PRO A 84 3.22 2.22 -24.33
CA PRO A 84 2.12 2.04 -25.27
C PRO A 84 0.75 2.14 -24.59
N GLU A 85 -0.22 2.72 -25.30
CA GLU A 85 -1.54 3.04 -24.76
C GLU A 85 -2.26 1.82 -24.15
N ASP A 86 -2.08 0.64 -24.75
CA ASP A 86 -2.70 -0.59 -24.28
C ASP A 86 -2.07 -1.14 -22.98
N LEU A 87 -0.75 -1.02 -22.82
CA LEU A 87 -0.05 -1.37 -21.57
C LEU A 87 -0.41 -0.40 -20.45
N ARG A 88 -0.39 0.90 -20.76
CA ARG A 88 -0.74 1.97 -19.81
C ARG A 88 -2.17 1.79 -19.30
N THR A 89 -3.11 1.57 -20.21
CA THR A 89 -4.53 1.40 -19.87
C THR A 89 -4.73 0.17 -18.97
N ALA A 90 -4.07 -0.95 -19.29
CA ALA A 90 -4.17 -2.16 -18.47
C ALA A 90 -3.61 -1.95 -17.05
N ILE A 91 -2.46 -1.29 -16.90
CA ILE A 91 -1.84 -0.99 -15.60
C ILE A 91 -2.68 0.00 -14.79
N VAL A 92 -3.19 1.07 -15.41
CA VAL A 92 -4.04 2.07 -14.73
C VAL A 92 -5.32 1.43 -14.20
N LEU A 93 -6.03 0.67 -15.03
CA LEU A 93 -7.25 -0.02 -14.61
C LEU A 93 -6.99 -1.06 -13.50
N ARG A 94 -5.79 -1.62 -13.45
CA ARG A 94 -5.42 -2.59 -12.42
C ARG A 94 -5.02 -1.95 -11.11
N GLU A 95 -4.04 -1.06 -11.14
CA GLU A 95 -3.36 -0.56 -9.93
C GLU A 95 -4.04 0.68 -9.34
N LEU A 96 -4.71 1.50 -10.16
CA LEU A 96 -5.42 2.69 -9.69
C LEU A 96 -6.91 2.42 -9.47
N GLU A 97 -7.57 1.77 -10.44
CA GLU A 97 -9.01 1.48 -10.36
C GLU A 97 -9.33 0.15 -9.64
N GLY A 98 -8.33 -0.71 -9.43
CA GLY A 98 -8.50 -1.96 -8.67
C GLY A 98 -9.34 -3.03 -9.38
N LEU A 99 -9.49 -2.96 -10.70
CA LEU A 99 -10.35 -3.89 -11.46
C LEU A 99 -9.75 -5.31 -11.54
N SER A 100 -10.63 -6.30 -11.64
CA SER A 100 -10.25 -7.69 -11.95
C SER A 100 -9.81 -7.83 -13.41
N TYR A 101 -9.07 -8.88 -13.74
CA TYR A 101 -8.62 -9.10 -15.13
C TYR A 101 -9.78 -9.32 -16.10
N GLU A 102 -10.87 -9.91 -15.62
CA GLU A 102 -12.12 -10.08 -16.38
C GLU A 102 -12.81 -8.74 -16.66
N GLN A 103 -12.83 -7.84 -15.68
CA GLN A 103 -13.39 -6.50 -15.85
C GLN A 103 -12.56 -5.65 -16.82
N ILE A 104 -11.23 -5.74 -16.72
CA ILE A 104 -10.30 -5.06 -17.64
C ILE A 104 -10.45 -5.61 -19.06
N ALA A 105 -10.57 -6.94 -19.21
CA ALA A 105 -10.80 -7.58 -20.50
C ALA A 105 -12.10 -7.10 -21.16
N GLY A 106 -13.16 -6.97 -20.36
CA GLY A 106 -14.44 -6.40 -20.82
C GLY A 106 -14.30 -4.93 -21.22
N ALA A 107 -13.59 -4.12 -20.44
CA ALA A 107 -13.36 -2.70 -20.73
C ALA A 107 -12.50 -2.46 -21.97
N MET A 108 -11.50 -3.31 -22.20
CA MET A 108 -10.55 -3.20 -23.33
C MET A 108 -10.99 -3.98 -24.58
N GLY A 109 -12.07 -4.76 -24.51
CA GLY A 109 -12.54 -5.60 -25.62
C GLY A 109 -11.54 -6.68 -26.06
N CYS A 110 -10.68 -7.15 -25.16
CA CYS A 110 -9.65 -8.15 -25.45
C CYS A 110 -9.74 -9.37 -24.53
N PRO A 111 -9.16 -10.54 -24.89
CA PRO A 111 -9.14 -11.71 -24.02
C PRO A 111 -8.41 -11.45 -22.69
N VAL A 112 -8.85 -12.14 -21.62
CA VAL A 112 -8.21 -12.06 -20.28
C VAL A 112 -6.72 -12.41 -20.32
N GLY A 113 -6.32 -13.35 -21.20
CA GLY A 113 -4.92 -13.71 -21.40
C GLY A 113 -4.08 -12.54 -21.93
N THR A 114 -4.65 -11.70 -22.79
CA THR A 114 -4.00 -10.49 -23.30
C THR A 114 -3.81 -9.45 -22.20
N VAL A 115 -4.81 -9.26 -21.33
CA VAL A 115 -4.68 -8.39 -20.15
C VAL A 115 -3.54 -8.87 -19.25
N ARG A 116 -3.45 -10.18 -18.99
CA ARG A 116 -2.38 -10.76 -18.16
C ARG A 116 -0.99 -10.48 -18.75
N SER A 117 -0.83 -10.65 -20.06
CA SER A 117 0.44 -10.37 -20.78
C SER A 117 0.79 -8.89 -20.88
N ARG A 118 -0.16 -7.99 -20.62
CA ARG A 118 0.06 -6.54 -20.64
C ARG A 118 0.41 -5.97 -19.26
N ILE A 119 0.07 -6.70 -18.20
CA ILE A 119 0.35 -6.34 -16.80
C ILE A 119 1.65 -7.01 -16.30
N PHE A 120 1.98 -8.20 -16.80
CA PHE A 120 3.23 -8.92 -16.54
C PHE A 120 4.22 -8.76 -17.68
#